data_AF-A0A534QKM1-F1
#
_entry.id   AF-A0A534QKM1-F1
#
_cell.length_a   1.000
_cell.length_b   1.000
_cell.length_c   1.000
_cell.angle_alpha   90.00
_cell.angle_beta   90.00
_cell.angle_gamma   90.00
#
_symmetry.space_group_name_H-M   'P 1'
#
loop_
_entity.id
_entity.type
_entity.pdbx_description
1 polymer ?
#
loop_
_entity_poly.entity_id
_entity_poly.type
_entity_poly.pdbx_seq_one_letter_code
_entity_poly.pdbx_strand_id
1 'polypeptide(L)'
;MNGRAATDGYDTTGTPPTPDGDVFSNGMVTLRGHATIDGDATGGGFDVARDHMVSGSQTIGTPMSFMEIKVPAGIPDLGDLKVLPGAPELADRAPDENQGGNKGTHGDGGKGNGGKGPKPKHGRHARRQRTLVGPGSFLASDLIVAGRSTLFVDNSAGPVTLYVTGRVAVKGNGRIVVADPNPEKFAIYVASDRPVSFGGSAATRFYGVLYAPHSAVEIVGGGQWYGAFVGGALRESGRSTVHYYRALKGP
;
A
#
# COMPACT_ATOMS: atom_id res chain seq x y z
N MET A 1 -5.57 -14.91 11.01
CA MET A 1 -4.14 -15.06 10.69
C MET A 1 -3.74 -16.53 10.79
N ASN A 2 -2.82 -17.01 9.96
CA ASN A 2 -2.35 -18.41 9.96
C ASN A 2 -0.86 -18.52 9.63
N GLY A 3 -0.24 -19.67 9.88
CA GLY A 3 1.21 -19.84 9.81
C GLY A 3 1.89 -18.97 10.86
N ARG A 4 3.10 -18.48 10.58
CA ARG A 4 3.86 -17.57 11.46
C ARG A 4 3.62 -16.10 11.09
N ALA A 5 2.40 -15.77 10.70
CA ALA A 5 1.97 -14.39 10.48
C ALA A 5 1.99 -13.63 11.82
N ALA A 6 2.41 -12.37 11.79
CA ALA A 6 2.57 -11.59 13.02
C ALA A 6 2.14 -10.14 12.83
N THR A 7 1.54 -9.54 13.86
CA THR A 7 1.39 -8.08 13.96
C THR A 7 2.19 -7.54 15.14
N ASP A 8 2.83 -6.39 14.98
CA ASP A 8 3.55 -5.68 16.04
C ASP A 8 3.45 -4.15 15.82
N GLY A 9 4.02 -3.34 16.71
CA GLY A 9 4.09 -1.88 16.60
C GLY A 9 5.42 -1.39 16.02
N TYR A 10 5.38 -0.31 15.24
CA TYR A 10 6.54 0.31 14.60
C TYR A 10 6.54 1.84 14.74
N ASP A 11 7.76 2.37 14.83
CA ASP A 11 8.10 3.78 14.76
C ASP A 11 9.35 3.96 13.87
N THR A 12 9.44 5.08 13.18
CA THR A 12 10.56 5.49 12.32
C THR A 12 11.87 5.77 13.08
N THR A 13 11.85 5.81 14.41
CA THR A 13 13.03 6.06 15.26
C THR A 13 14.04 4.91 15.32
N GLY A 14 13.76 3.77 14.67
CA GLY A 14 14.67 2.61 14.68
C GLY A 14 14.61 1.79 15.97
N THR A 15 13.61 2.06 16.81
CA THR A 15 13.31 1.29 18.02
C THR A 15 12.88 -0.13 17.65
N PRO A 16 13.18 -1.17 18.46
CA PRO A 16 12.62 -2.50 18.27
C PRO A 16 11.09 -2.47 18.16
N PRO A 17 10.47 -3.46 17.51
CA PRO A 17 9.02 -3.56 17.48
C PRO A 17 8.42 -3.49 18.88
N THR A 18 7.35 -2.71 19.02
CA THR A 18 6.66 -2.51 20.29
C THR A 18 5.40 -3.38 20.35
N PRO A 19 4.88 -3.71 21.56
CA PRO A 19 3.64 -4.46 21.69
C PRO A 19 2.40 -3.58 21.44
N ASP A 20 2.41 -2.80 20.36
CA ASP A 20 1.32 -1.89 19.96
C ASP A 20 0.74 -2.29 18.58
N GLY A 21 0.92 -3.54 18.17
CA GLY A 21 0.42 -4.12 16.91
C GLY A 21 -1.07 -4.47 16.96
N ASP A 22 -1.87 -3.50 17.40
CA ASP A 22 -3.27 -3.70 17.76
C ASP A 22 -4.11 -4.17 16.56
N VAL A 23 -5.01 -5.12 16.81
CA VAL A 23 -5.95 -5.65 15.81
C VAL A 23 -7.37 -5.36 16.23
N PHE A 24 -8.18 -4.85 15.30
CA PHE A 24 -9.62 -4.66 15.48
C PHE A 24 -10.42 -5.44 14.42
N SER A 25 -11.51 -6.08 14.83
CA SER A 25 -12.49 -6.70 13.94
C SER A 25 -13.92 -6.55 14.46
N ASN A 26 -14.85 -6.23 13.56
CA ASN A 26 -16.29 -6.37 13.84
C ASN A 26 -16.75 -7.83 13.94
N GLY A 27 -15.91 -8.77 13.48
CA GLY A 27 -16.19 -10.19 13.41
C GLY A 27 -15.21 -11.01 14.25
N MET A 28 -15.08 -12.30 13.90
CA MET A 28 -14.20 -13.21 14.62
C MET A 28 -12.72 -12.93 14.32
N VAL A 29 -11.92 -12.82 15.37
CA VAL A 29 -10.46 -12.83 15.29
C VAL A 29 -10.01 -14.29 15.43
N THR A 30 -9.50 -14.87 14.34
CA THR A 30 -9.01 -16.25 14.32
C THR A 30 -7.50 -16.29 14.18
N LEU A 31 -6.82 -16.97 15.10
CA LEU A 31 -5.37 -17.26 15.02
C LEU A 31 -5.14 -18.76 14.85
N ARG A 32 -4.24 -19.11 13.93
CA ARG A 32 -3.84 -20.48 13.57
C ARG A 32 -2.33 -20.55 13.28
N GLY A 33 -1.74 -21.74 13.30
CA GLY A 33 -0.43 -22.02 12.70
C GLY A 33 0.80 -21.33 13.31
N HIS A 34 0.72 -20.86 14.56
CA HIS A 34 1.70 -20.05 15.30
C HIS A 34 1.66 -18.54 14.99
N ALA A 35 0.49 -18.04 14.58
CA ALA A 35 0.32 -16.61 14.38
C ALA A 35 0.32 -15.85 15.71
N THR A 36 0.86 -14.64 15.70
CA THR A 36 0.97 -13.79 16.89
C THR A 36 0.40 -12.39 16.64
N ILE A 37 -0.18 -11.79 17.68
CA ILE A 37 -0.54 -10.38 17.77
C ILE A 37 0.24 -9.82 18.94
N ASP A 38 1.27 -9.04 18.66
CA ASP A 38 2.03 -8.31 19.67
C ASP A 38 1.35 -6.96 19.92
N GLY A 39 0.21 -7.01 20.61
CA GLY A 39 -0.65 -5.86 20.93
C GLY A 39 -2.00 -6.30 21.48
N ASP A 40 -2.93 -5.37 21.56
CA ASP A 40 -4.33 -5.65 21.93
C ASP A 40 -5.11 -6.21 20.73
N ALA A 41 -6.06 -7.11 20.99
CA ALA A 41 -6.99 -7.61 20.00
C ALA A 41 -8.43 -7.33 20.43
N THR A 42 -9.18 -6.62 19.59
CA THR A 42 -10.62 -6.37 19.76
C THR A 42 -11.40 -7.08 18.65
N GLY A 43 -12.41 -7.87 19.01
CA GLY A 43 -13.16 -8.70 18.07
C GLY A 43 -14.64 -8.83 18.45
N GLY A 44 -15.48 -9.25 17.51
CA GLY A 44 -16.83 -9.78 17.79
C GLY A 44 -16.80 -11.20 18.38
N GLY A 45 -15.62 -11.84 18.38
CA GLY A 45 -15.36 -13.15 18.98
C GLY A 45 -13.91 -13.57 18.75
N PHE A 46 -13.42 -14.55 19.51
CA PHE A 46 -12.05 -15.04 19.40
C PHE A 46 -12.02 -16.54 19.20
N ASP A 47 -11.22 -16.96 18.22
CA ASP A 47 -10.89 -18.36 17.98
C ASP A 47 -9.37 -18.48 17.91
N VAL A 48 -8.76 -18.55 19.10
CA VAL A 48 -7.31 -18.54 19.33
C VAL A 48 -6.92 -19.87 19.96
N ALA A 49 -6.23 -20.72 19.20
CA ALA A 49 -5.68 -21.98 19.71
C ALA A 49 -4.50 -21.74 20.67
N ARG A 50 -4.18 -22.75 21.50
CA ARG A 50 -3.23 -22.66 22.63
C ARG A 50 -1.80 -22.22 22.27
N ASP A 51 -1.34 -22.49 21.04
CA ASP A 51 0.01 -22.16 20.59
C ASP A 51 0.09 -20.82 19.84
N HIS A 52 -0.89 -19.94 20.04
CA HIS A 52 -1.01 -18.64 19.40
C HIS A 52 -1.08 -17.56 20.48
N MET A 53 -0.45 -16.43 20.21
CA MET A 53 -0.25 -15.40 21.23
C MET A 53 -0.94 -14.11 20.81
N VAL A 54 -1.79 -13.60 21.70
CA VAL A 54 -2.09 -12.17 21.77
C VAL A 54 -1.35 -11.70 23.02
N SER A 55 -0.37 -10.80 22.87
CA SER A 55 0.45 -10.35 24.00
C SER A 55 -0.31 -9.39 24.93
N GLY A 56 -1.24 -8.61 24.37
CA GLY A 56 -2.13 -7.71 25.09
C GLY A 56 -3.49 -8.33 25.45
N SER A 57 -4.49 -7.45 25.60
CA SER A 57 -5.85 -7.81 25.96
C SER A 57 -6.64 -8.42 24.78
N GLN A 58 -7.57 -9.33 25.09
CA GLN A 58 -8.58 -9.80 24.15
C GLN A 58 -9.94 -9.25 24.58
N THR A 59 -10.45 -8.29 23.82
CA THR A 59 -11.67 -7.54 24.17
C THR A 59 -12.79 -7.85 23.19
N ILE A 60 -13.97 -8.21 23.71
CA ILE A 60 -15.18 -8.24 22.90
C ILE A 60 -15.67 -6.80 22.70
N GLY A 61 -15.52 -6.30 21.48
CA GLY A 61 -15.84 -4.91 21.13
C GLY A 61 -17.24 -4.73 20.56
N THR A 62 -17.72 -3.50 20.56
CA THR A 62 -18.90 -3.11 19.77
C THR A 62 -18.50 -2.95 18.30
N PRO A 63 -19.33 -3.43 17.34
CA PRO A 63 -19.07 -3.19 15.93
C PRO A 63 -18.96 -1.68 15.61
N MET A 64 -17.96 -1.32 14.82
CA MET A 64 -17.74 0.05 14.33
C MET A 64 -18.13 0.16 12.86
N SER A 65 -18.58 1.34 12.45
CA SER A 65 -18.77 1.67 11.04
C SER A 65 -17.48 2.20 10.43
N PHE A 66 -17.19 1.79 9.20
CA PHE A 66 -16.09 2.33 8.41
C PHE A 66 -16.56 3.51 7.56
N MET A 67 -15.66 4.46 7.31
CA MET A 67 -15.92 5.60 6.44
C MET A 67 -16.07 5.16 4.99
N GLU A 68 -17.03 5.76 4.29
CA GLU A 68 -17.19 5.56 2.86
C GLU A 68 -16.07 6.25 2.09
N ILE A 69 -15.49 5.57 1.10
CA ILE A 69 -14.50 6.15 0.20
C ILE A 69 -15.21 6.93 -0.89
N LYS A 70 -14.97 8.25 -0.93
CA LYS A 70 -15.39 9.12 -2.04
C LYS A 70 -14.18 9.40 -2.92
N VAL A 71 -14.20 8.89 -4.15
CA VAL A 71 -13.17 9.18 -5.15
C VAL A 71 -13.32 10.63 -5.61
N PRO A 72 -12.31 11.50 -5.46
CA PRO A 72 -12.38 12.87 -5.94
C PRO A 72 -12.54 12.95 -7.46
N ALA A 73 -13.34 13.89 -7.95
CA ALA A 73 -13.40 14.19 -9.38
C ALA A 73 -12.16 15.00 -9.82
N GLY A 74 -11.76 14.85 -11.09
CA GLY A 74 -10.70 15.67 -11.70
C GLY A 74 -9.26 15.23 -11.40
N ILE A 75 -9.07 14.14 -10.65
CA ILE A 75 -7.74 13.52 -10.47
C ILE A 75 -7.35 12.73 -11.73
N PRO A 76 -6.04 12.57 -12.04
CA PRO A 76 -5.59 11.76 -13.17
C PRO A 76 -6.11 10.33 -13.08
N ASP A 77 -6.79 9.89 -14.13
CA ASP A 77 -7.17 8.50 -14.33
C ASP A 77 -6.07 7.77 -15.11
N LEU A 78 -5.43 6.82 -14.43
CA LEU A 78 -4.35 5.99 -14.98
C LEU A 78 -4.88 4.74 -15.71
N GLY A 79 -6.21 4.54 -15.71
CA GLY A 79 -6.86 3.32 -16.18
C GLY A 79 -6.31 2.09 -15.46
N ASP A 80 -6.05 1.04 -16.23
CA ASP A 80 -5.43 -0.20 -15.73
C ASP A 80 -3.95 0.06 -15.39
N LEU A 81 -3.66 0.31 -14.12
CA LEU A 81 -2.30 0.50 -13.59
C LEU A 81 -1.57 -0.86 -13.47
N LYS A 82 -1.03 -1.34 -14.60
CA LYS A 82 -0.28 -2.60 -14.68
C LYS A 82 1.21 -2.35 -14.80
N VAL A 83 1.98 -2.91 -13.86
CA VAL A 83 3.45 -2.87 -13.84
C VAL A 83 3.97 -4.30 -13.92
N LEU A 84 4.37 -4.69 -15.13
CA LEU A 84 4.73 -6.07 -15.50
C LEU A 84 6.17 -6.15 -16.01
N PRO A 85 6.81 -7.34 -15.99
CA PRO A 85 8.18 -7.47 -16.46
C PRO A 85 8.34 -6.97 -17.89
N GLY A 86 9.28 -6.04 -18.09
CA GLY A 86 9.53 -5.43 -19.40
C GLY A 86 8.65 -4.22 -19.75
N ALA A 87 7.75 -3.80 -18.85
CA ALA A 87 7.01 -2.55 -19.03
C ALA A 87 7.97 -1.35 -19.18
N PRO A 88 7.62 -0.36 -20.05
CA PRO A 88 8.41 0.84 -20.23
C PRO A 88 8.40 1.67 -18.94
N GLU A 89 9.49 2.42 -18.70
CA GLU A 89 9.53 3.37 -17.59
C GLU A 89 8.62 4.57 -17.88
N LEU A 90 7.61 4.75 -17.05
CA LEU A 90 6.66 5.86 -17.11
C LEU A 90 6.63 6.63 -15.78
N ALA A 91 6.46 7.95 -15.84
CA ALA A 91 6.26 8.79 -14.66
C ALA A 91 4.93 9.55 -14.78
N ASP A 92 4.01 9.29 -13.85
CA ASP A 92 2.71 9.92 -13.76
C ASP A 92 2.76 11.04 -12.71
N ARG A 93 2.27 12.23 -13.06
CA ARG A 93 2.19 13.40 -12.18
C ARG A 93 0.75 13.83 -12.04
N ALA A 94 0.31 14.13 -10.82
CA ALA A 94 -0.94 14.84 -10.64
C ALA A 94 -0.78 16.29 -11.10
N PRO A 95 -1.82 16.92 -11.67
CA PRO A 95 -1.79 18.35 -11.90
C PRO A 95 -1.58 19.05 -10.55
N ASP A 96 -0.65 20.00 -10.50
CA ASP A 96 -0.45 20.82 -9.33
C ASP A 96 -1.81 21.48 -8.97
N GLU A 97 -2.28 21.32 -7.73
CA GLU A 97 -3.48 22.01 -7.21
C GLU A 97 -3.34 23.55 -7.22
N ASN A 98 -2.21 24.09 -7.69
CA ASN A 98 -1.93 25.51 -7.77
C ASN A 98 -1.35 25.96 -9.13
N GLN A 99 -1.98 25.55 -10.24
CA GLN A 99 -1.84 26.27 -11.52
C GLN A 99 -3.18 26.87 -11.95
N GLY A 100 -3.67 27.78 -11.11
CA GLY A 100 -4.64 28.78 -11.53
C GLY A 100 -4.03 29.71 -12.58
N GLY A 101 -4.37 29.47 -13.84
CA GLY A 101 -4.41 30.50 -14.89
C GLY A 101 -3.07 31.04 -15.40
N ASN A 102 -2.53 30.41 -16.44
CA ASN A 102 -2.13 31.19 -17.62
C ASN A 102 -2.21 30.34 -18.89
N LYS A 103 -3.36 30.38 -19.56
CA LYS A 103 -3.51 29.83 -20.91
C LYS A 103 -2.94 30.87 -21.90
N GLY A 104 -1.62 30.99 -21.90
CA GLY A 104 -0.87 31.77 -22.88
C GLY A 104 -0.89 31.06 -24.23
N THR A 105 -1.66 31.61 -25.16
CA THR A 105 -1.65 31.27 -26.57
C THR A 105 -0.34 31.71 -27.22
N HIS A 106 0.45 30.77 -27.74
CA HIS A 106 1.33 30.93 -28.91
C HIS A 106 1.47 29.51 -29.51
N GLY A 107 1.20 29.25 -30.77
CA GLY A 107 1.63 30.01 -31.93
C GLY A 107 2.64 29.12 -32.67
N ASP A 108 2.14 28.53 -33.75
CA ASP A 108 2.73 27.71 -34.82
C ASP A 108 4.25 27.71 -35.07
N GLY A 109 4.73 26.59 -35.63
CA GLY A 109 5.87 26.56 -36.56
C GLY A 109 7.27 26.25 -36.01
N GLY A 110 7.76 25.02 -36.21
CA GLY A 110 9.18 24.72 -36.03
C GLY A 110 9.60 23.29 -36.33
N LYS A 111 9.77 22.93 -37.61
CA LYS A 111 10.57 21.76 -38.02
C LYS A 111 12.04 22.00 -37.63
N GLY A 112 12.59 21.14 -36.77
CA GLY A 112 14.01 21.12 -36.42
C GLY A 112 14.58 19.70 -36.49
N ASN A 113 15.48 19.48 -37.44
CA ASN A 113 16.30 18.28 -37.60
C ASN A 113 17.43 18.25 -36.56
N GLY A 114 17.84 17.05 -36.13
CA GLY A 114 19.22 16.78 -35.72
C GLY A 114 19.49 16.71 -34.21
N GLY A 115 19.82 15.50 -33.73
CA GLY A 115 20.45 15.31 -32.43
C GLY A 115 20.27 13.91 -31.87
N LYS A 116 21.11 12.95 -32.30
CA LYS A 116 21.29 11.69 -31.55
C LYS A 116 21.94 12.04 -30.21
N GLY A 117 21.12 12.29 -29.20
CA GLY A 117 21.55 12.39 -27.81
C GLY A 117 22.19 11.07 -27.35
N PRO A 118 23.15 11.11 -26.40
CA PRO A 118 23.85 9.92 -25.98
C PRO A 118 22.87 8.92 -25.34
N LYS A 119 22.88 7.68 -25.83
CA LYS A 119 22.17 6.56 -25.20
C LYS A 119 22.65 6.44 -23.73
N PRO A 120 21.76 6.52 -22.73
CA PRO A 120 22.18 6.35 -21.35
C PRO A 120 22.70 4.93 -21.15
N LYS A 121 23.92 4.84 -20.61
CA LYS A 121 24.58 3.57 -20.24
C LYS A 121 23.71 2.86 -19.19
N HIS A 122 23.35 1.61 -19.47
CA HIS A 122 22.62 0.75 -18.55
C HIS A 122 23.46 0.43 -17.30
N GLY A 123 23.42 1.31 -16.31
CA GLY A 123 23.72 0.96 -14.93
C GLY A 123 22.64 0.03 -14.40
N ARG A 124 23.04 -1.02 -13.66
CA ARG A 124 22.13 -1.95 -12.98
C ARG A 124 21.42 -1.23 -11.83
N HIS A 125 20.50 -0.33 -12.15
CA HIS A 125 19.55 0.22 -11.21
C HIS A 125 18.28 -0.63 -11.29
N ALA A 126 17.67 -0.91 -10.14
CA ALA A 126 16.36 -1.55 -10.10
C ALA A 126 15.44 -0.80 -11.06
N ARG A 127 15.06 -1.45 -12.17
CA ARG A 127 14.28 -0.81 -13.23
C ARG A 127 12.93 -0.41 -12.62
N ARG A 128 12.79 0.86 -12.24
CA ARG A 128 11.50 1.46 -11.94
C ARG A 128 10.73 1.40 -13.24
N GLN A 129 9.62 0.67 -13.24
CA GLN A 129 8.83 0.50 -14.46
C GLN A 129 7.70 1.52 -14.50
N ARG A 130 7.20 1.96 -13.35
CA ARG A 130 6.26 3.07 -13.29
C ARG A 130 6.50 3.87 -12.03
N THR A 131 6.37 5.19 -12.11
CA THR A 131 6.55 6.10 -10.99
C THR A 131 5.31 6.95 -10.81
N LEU A 132 4.70 6.95 -9.63
CA LEU A 132 3.74 7.98 -9.22
C LEU A 132 4.53 9.09 -8.54
N VAL A 133 4.47 10.31 -9.05
CA VAL A 133 5.19 11.46 -8.50
C VAL A 133 4.25 12.31 -7.67
N GLY A 134 4.57 12.45 -6.39
CA GLY A 134 3.86 13.31 -5.45
C GLY A 134 4.38 14.75 -5.43
N PRO A 135 3.67 15.64 -4.72
CA PRO A 135 2.39 15.38 -4.04
C PRO A 135 1.24 15.17 -5.05
N GLY A 136 0.25 14.36 -4.69
CA GLY A 136 -0.96 14.24 -5.51
C GLY A 136 -1.78 12.98 -5.33
N SER A 137 -2.98 13.02 -5.90
CA SER A 137 -3.91 11.88 -5.94
C SER A 137 -4.02 11.32 -7.36
N PHE A 138 -4.18 10.00 -7.47
CA PHE A 138 -4.35 9.29 -8.73
C PHE A 138 -5.52 8.32 -8.64
N LEU A 139 -6.18 8.06 -9.76
CA LEU A 139 -7.20 7.04 -9.91
C LEU A 139 -6.67 5.90 -10.78
N ALA A 140 -6.97 4.66 -10.43
CA ALA A 140 -6.77 3.49 -11.29
C ALA A 140 -8.01 2.58 -11.24
N SER A 141 -8.33 1.94 -12.37
CA SER A 141 -9.33 0.87 -12.39
C SER A 141 -8.80 -0.36 -11.66
N ASP A 142 -7.62 -0.84 -12.03
CA ASP A 142 -6.95 -1.95 -11.36
C ASP A 142 -5.49 -1.56 -11.04
N LEU A 143 -4.96 -1.98 -9.89
CA LEU A 143 -3.53 -1.94 -9.58
C LEU A 143 -2.96 -3.35 -9.63
N ILE A 144 -2.05 -3.62 -10.58
CA ILE A 144 -1.37 -4.91 -10.70
C ILE A 144 0.13 -4.70 -10.81
N VAL A 145 0.88 -5.23 -9.85
CA VAL A 145 2.36 -5.28 -9.89
C VAL A 145 2.79 -6.73 -9.80
N ALA A 146 3.42 -7.27 -10.85
CA ALA A 146 3.72 -8.71 -10.92
C ALA A 146 5.13 -9.02 -11.43
N GLY A 147 5.59 -10.25 -11.24
CA GLY A 147 6.92 -10.66 -11.71
C GLY A 147 8.04 -10.00 -10.90
N ARG A 148 9.11 -9.50 -11.52
CA ARG A 148 10.21 -8.77 -10.83
C ARG A 148 10.10 -7.26 -11.09
N SER A 149 8.89 -6.73 -10.97
CA SER A 149 8.52 -5.38 -11.34
C SER A 149 8.40 -4.45 -10.13
N THR A 150 8.64 -3.17 -10.35
CA THR A 150 8.56 -2.14 -9.31
C THR A 150 7.68 -0.99 -9.76
N LEU A 151 6.57 -0.77 -9.03
CA LEU A 151 5.91 0.53 -8.97
C LEU A 151 6.67 1.38 -7.95
N PHE A 152 7.23 2.48 -8.39
CA PHE A 152 7.87 3.46 -7.53
C PHE A 152 6.87 4.56 -7.17
N VAL A 153 6.92 5.05 -5.94
CA VAL A 153 6.10 6.16 -5.45
C VAL A 153 7.08 7.21 -4.95
N ASP A 154 7.23 8.29 -5.71
CA ASP A 154 8.04 9.43 -5.32
C ASP A 154 7.23 10.39 -4.45
N ASN A 155 7.12 10.05 -3.17
CA ASN A 155 6.48 10.86 -2.13
C ASN A 155 7.46 11.79 -1.40
N SER A 156 8.61 12.09 -2.01
CA SER A 156 9.65 12.94 -1.40
C SER A 156 9.22 14.41 -1.28
N ALA A 157 8.44 14.89 -2.25
CA ALA A 157 7.90 16.26 -2.28
C ALA A 157 6.55 16.40 -1.54
N GLY A 158 5.96 15.29 -1.09
CA GLY A 158 4.68 15.27 -0.38
C GLY A 158 3.91 13.97 -0.59
N PRO A 159 2.75 13.82 0.08
CA PRO A 159 2.02 12.56 0.11
C PRO A 159 1.47 12.16 -1.27
N VAL A 160 1.41 10.86 -1.51
CA VAL A 160 0.74 10.27 -2.68
C VAL A 160 -0.48 9.49 -2.22
N THR A 161 -1.62 9.72 -2.86
CA THR A 161 -2.84 8.95 -2.65
C THR A 161 -3.23 8.23 -3.93
N LEU A 162 -3.46 6.92 -3.85
CA LEU A 162 -3.94 6.13 -4.98
C LEU A 162 -5.35 5.60 -4.67
N TYR A 163 -6.33 6.05 -5.43
CA TYR A 163 -7.68 5.48 -5.44
C TYR A 163 -7.74 4.33 -6.46
N VAL A 164 -8.28 3.19 -6.04
CA VAL A 164 -8.47 2.02 -6.89
C VAL A 164 -9.94 1.61 -6.85
N THR A 165 -10.61 1.56 -8.00
CA THR A 165 -12.05 1.22 -8.09
C THR A 165 -12.31 -0.23 -8.45
N GLY A 166 -11.27 -1.00 -8.74
CA GLY A 166 -11.28 -2.43 -9.00
C GLY A 166 -10.35 -3.17 -8.05
N ARG A 167 -9.51 -4.07 -8.57
CA ARG A 167 -8.69 -4.98 -7.77
C ARG A 167 -7.29 -4.41 -7.48
N VAL A 168 -6.70 -4.86 -6.38
CA VAL A 168 -5.28 -4.66 -6.08
C VAL A 168 -4.57 -6.00 -6.04
N ALA A 169 -3.46 -6.13 -6.78
CA ALA A 169 -2.68 -7.37 -6.84
C ALA A 169 -1.18 -7.09 -6.96
N VAL A 170 -0.45 -7.26 -5.86
CA VAL A 170 1.01 -7.32 -5.84
C VAL A 170 1.42 -8.79 -5.75
N LYS A 171 1.95 -9.36 -6.85
CA LYS A 171 2.14 -10.81 -7.00
C LYS A 171 3.57 -11.18 -7.38
N GLY A 172 3.96 -12.42 -7.07
CA GLY A 172 5.31 -12.91 -7.32
C GLY A 172 6.35 -12.10 -6.54
N ASN A 173 7.32 -11.52 -7.24
CA ASN A 173 8.33 -10.64 -6.66
C ASN A 173 8.07 -9.15 -6.99
N GLY A 174 6.81 -8.81 -7.34
CA GLY A 174 6.38 -7.44 -7.59
C GLY A 174 6.50 -6.60 -6.32
N ARG A 175 6.82 -5.31 -6.47
CA ARG A 175 7.05 -4.41 -5.34
C ARG A 175 6.43 -3.05 -5.59
N ILE A 176 5.86 -2.48 -4.52
CA ILE A 176 5.59 -1.05 -4.43
C ILE A 176 6.68 -0.49 -3.53
N VAL A 177 7.43 0.50 -4.02
CA VAL A 177 8.57 1.09 -3.31
C VAL A 177 8.35 2.59 -3.23
N VAL A 178 8.41 3.14 -2.02
CA VAL A 178 8.29 4.59 -1.76
C VAL A 178 9.67 5.25 -1.67
N ALA A 179 9.75 6.56 -1.95
CA ALA A 179 10.96 7.36 -1.77
C ALA A 179 11.21 7.69 -0.29
N ASP A 180 10.15 8.04 0.44
CA ASP A 180 10.14 8.32 1.87
C ASP A 180 9.36 7.19 2.58
N PRO A 181 10.01 6.43 3.49
CA PRO A 181 9.41 5.29 4.18
C PRO A 181 8.46 5.68 5.32
N ASN A 182 8.14 6.97 5.54
CA ASN A 182 7.07 7.37 6.45
C ASN A 182 5.70 6.87 5.93
N PRO A 183 5.02 5.94 6.63
CA PRO A 183 3.73 5.41 6.19
C PRO A 183 2.61 6.44 6.03
N GLU A 184 2.71 7.62 6.64
CA GLU A 184 1.74 8.72 6.44
C GLU A 184 1.80 9.33 5.03
N LYS A 185 2.90 9.15 4.30
CA LYS A 185 3.12 9.80 2.99
C LYS A 185 2.66 8.97 1.80
N PHE A 186 2.06 7.80 2.02
CA PHE A 186 1.48 7.01 0.94
C PHE A 186 0.24 6.25 1.40
N ALA A 187 -0.86 6.42 0.67
CA ALA A 187 -2.12 5.72 0.95
C ALA A 187 -2.72 5.10 -0.32
N ILE A 188 -3.31 3.92 -0.16
CA ILE A 188 -4.13 3.25 -1.16
C ILE A 188 -5.55 3.13 -0.62
N TYR A 189 -6.50 3.80 -1.29
CA TYR A 189 -7.94 3.70 -1.01
C TYR A 189 -8.60 2.80 -2.06
N VAL A 190 -9.19 1.69 -1.63
CA VAL A 190 -9.85 0.74 -2.53
C VAL A 190 -11.36 0.91 -2.43
N ALA A 191 -11.93 1.63 -3.39
CA ALA A 191 -13.37 1.90 -3.51
C ALA A 191 -14.08 0.77 -4.26
N SER A 192 -13.94 -0.47 -3.81
CA SER A 192 -14.51 -1.65 -4.46
C SER A 192 -14.74 -2.82 -3.49
N ASP A 193 -15.51 -3.82 -3.93
CA ASP A 193 -15.66 -5.12 -3.27
C ASP A 193 -14.68 -6.18 -3.80
N ARG A 194 -13.80 -5.80 -4.75
CA ARG A 194 -12.89 -6.72 -5.43
C ARG A 194 -11.72 -7.09 -4.51
N PRO A 195 -11.12 -8.28 -4.65
CA PRO A 195 -10.04 -8.71 -3.78
C PRO A 195 -8.80 -7.81 -3.86
N VAL A 196 -8.19 -7.59 -2.70
CA VAL A 196 -6.88 -6.97 -2.51
C VAL A 196 -5.89 -8.05 -2.10
N SER A 197 -4.81 -8.20 -2.84
CA SER A 197 -3.80 -9.22 -2.57
C SER A 197 -2.38 -8.63 -2.56
N PHE A 198 -1.68 -8.87 -1.46
CA PHE A 198 -0.30 -8.48 -1.24
C PHE A 198 0.54 -9.74 -1.01
N GLY A 199 1.32 -10.10 -2.03
CA GLY A 199 2.32 -11.16 -1.96
C GLY A 199 3.73 -10.61 -1.84
N GLY A 200 4.64 -11.41 -1.30
CA GLY A 200 6.04 -11.05 -1.26
C GLY A 200 6.93 -12.10 -0.62
N SER A 201 8.24 -11.93 -0.81
CA SER A 201 9.26 -12.71 -0.11
C SER A 201 9.70 -11.99 1.17
N ALA A 202 10.57 -12.62 1.96
CA ALA A 202 11.22 -11.99 3.12
C ALA A 202 11.96 -10.68 2.80
N ALA A 203 12.31 -10.44 1.53
CA ALA A 203 12.95 -9.21 1.09
C ALA A 203 11.95 -8.10 0.65
N THR A 204 10.65 -8.39 0.63
CA THR A 204 9.60 -7.43 0.27
C THR A 204 9.31 -6.53 1.48
N ARG A 205 9.31 -5.22 1.23
CA ARG A 205 8.95 -4.19 2.21
C ARG A 205 7.94 -3.26 1.57
N PHE A 206 6.92 -2.86 2.31
CA PHE A 206 5.92 -1.88 1.91
C PHE A 206 5.75 -0.88 3.05
N TYR A 207 5.61 0.40 2.72
CA TYR A 207 5.35 1.47 3.67
C TYR A 207 4.14 2.27 3.17
N GLY A 208 3.09 2.35 3.97
CA GLY A 208 1.90 3.12 3.62
C GLY A 208 0.63 2.61 4.29
N VAL A 209 -0.48 3.30 4.01
CA VAL A 209 -1.81 2.94 4.47
C VAL A 209 -2.57 2.19 3.37
N LEU A 210 -3.27 1.12 3.74
CA LEU A 210 -4.28 0.48 2.91
C LEU A 210 -5.65 0.65 3.57
N TYR A 211 -6.57 1.28 2.87
CA TYR A 211 -7.96 1.42 3.30
C TYR A 211 -8.92 0.81 2.28
N ALA A 212 -9.45 -0.38 2.59
CA ALA A 212 -10.27 -1.18 1.70
C ALA A 212 -11.49 -1.78 2.44
N PRO A 213 -12.37 -0.96 3.04
CA PRO A 213 -13.37 -1.38 4.02
C PRO A 213 -14.41 -2.38 3.48
N HIS A 214 -14.54 -2.51 2.15
CA HIS A 214 -15.45 -3.45 1.51
C HIS A 214 -14.75 -4.62 0.82
N SER A 215 -13.42 -4.61 0.74
CA SER A 215 -12.64 -5.64 0.06
C SER A 215 -12.12 -6.69 1.04
N ALA A 216 -12.02 -7.93 0.58
CA ALA A 216 -11.20 -8.94 1.25
C ALA A 216 -9.71 -8.67 0.95
N VAL A 217 -8.93 -8.44 2.01
CA VAL A 217 -7.49 -8.19 1.98
C VAL A 217 -6.74 -9.46 2.35
N GLU A 218 -5.90 -9.94 1.45
CA GLU A 218 -5.01 -11.08 1.69
C GLU A 218 -3.55 -10.64 1.65
N ILE A 219 -2.85 -10.81 2.78
CA ILE A 219 -1.41 -10.60 2.91
C ILE A 219 -0.77 -11.97 3.05
N VAL A 220 0.07 -12.33 2.08
CA VAL A 220 0.65 -13.67 1.96
C VAL A 220 2.16 -13.63 1.72
N GLY A 221 2.83 -14.72 2.09
CA GLY A 221 4.26 -14.90 1.84
C GLY A 221 5.10 -14.52 3.06
N GLY A 222 6.16 -13.74 2.87
CA GLY A 222 7.10 -13.39 3.95
C GLY A 222 7.42 -11.90 4.07
N GLY A 223 6.68 -11.03 3.39
CA GLY A 223 6.97 -9.60 3.36
C GLY A 223 6.78 -8.91 4.71
N GLN A 224 7.36 -7.71 4.83
CA GLN A 224 7.20 -6.80 5.96
C GLN A 224 6.35 -5.60 5.51
N TRP A 225 5.29 -5.30 6.25
CA TRP A 225 4.24 -4.35 5.84
C TRP A 225 4.08 -3.28 6.92
N TYR A 226 4.60 -2.08 6.68
CA TYR A 226 4.64 -0.99 7.64
C TYR A 226 3.51 0.01 7.38
N GLY A 227 2.65 0.26 8.37
CA GLY A 227 1.57 1.24 8.27
C GLY A 227 0.28 0.79 8.94
N ALA A 228 -0.86 1.07 8.32
CA ALA A 228 -2.17 0.64 8.81
C ALA A 228 -2.97 -0.01 7.69
N PHE A 229 -3.68 -1.09 8.00
CA PHE A 229 -4.39 -1.92 7.03
C PHE A 229 -5.82 -2.13 7.48
N VAL A 230 -6.77 -1.61 6.71
CA VAL A 230 -8.21 -1.78 6.93
C VAL A 230 -8.79 -2.54 5.75
N GLY A 231 -9.53 -3.62 6.05
CA GLY A 231 -10.20 -4.45 5.07
C GLY A 231 -11.59 -4.85 5.56
N GLY A 232 -12.52 -5.14 4.62
CA GLY A 232 -13.79 -5.78 4.97
C GLY A 232 -13.59 -7.18 5.57
N ALA A 233 -12.51 -7.85 5.17
CA ALA A 233 -11.89 -8.95 5.87
C ALA A 233 -10.37 -8.86 5.70
N LEU A 234 -9.59 -9.24 6.72
CA LEU A 234 -8.13 -9.29 6.62
C LEU A 234 -7.64 -10.70 6.92
N ARG A 235 -6.89 -11.28 5.97
CA ARG A 235 -6.27 -12.59 6.08
C ARG A 235 -4.77 -12.45 5.91
N GLU A 236 -4.06 -12.73 6.99
CA GLU A 236 -2.61 -12.81 6.97
C GLU A 236 -2.15 -14.27 7.04
N SER A 237 -1.20 -14.67 6.19
CA SER A 237 -0.67 -16.04 6.17
C SER A 237 0.80 -16.15 5.76
N GLY A 238 1.44 -17.25 6.19
CA GLY A 238 2.82 -17.56 5.83
C GLY A 238 3.79 -17.15 6.92
N ARG A 239 4.70 -16.23 6.61
CA ARG A 239 5.66 -15.59 7.53
C ARG A 239 5.67 -14.07 7.34
N SER A 240 4.53 -13.51 6.92
CA SER A 240 4.38 -12.06 6.80
C SER A 240 4.39 -11.42 8.18
N THR A 241 4.76 -10.15 8.22
CA THR A 241 4.64 -9.33 9.43
C THR A 241 4.03 -7.99 9.06
N VAL A 242 2.97 -7.61 9.76
CA VAL A 242 2.38 -6.27 9.70
C VAL A 242 2.88 -5.47 10.89
N HIS A 243 3.57 -4.37 10.60
CA HIS A 243 4.10 -3.45 11.58
C HIS A 243 3.19 -2.22 11.64
N TYR A 244 2.36 -2.13 12.68
CA TYR A 244 1.44 -1.02 12.88
C TYR A 244 2.19 0.28 13.16
N TYR A 245 2.06 1.27 12.29
CA TYR A 245 2.74 2.55 12.49
C TYR A 245 2.00 3.40 13.53
N ARG A 246 2.63 3.57 14.70
CA ARG A 246 1.97 4.14 15.89
C ARG A 246 1.46 5.56 15.71
N ALA A 247 2.11 6.36 14.86
CA ALA A 247 1.65 7.73 14.57
C ALA A 247 0.29 7.76 13.84
N LEU A 248 -0.17 6.62 13.29
CA LEU A 248 -1.51 6.47 12.73
C LEU A 248 -2.57 6.13 13.77
N LYS A 249 -2.18 5.87 15.03
CA LYS A 249 -3.13 5.73 16.14
C LYS A 249 -3.73 7.11 16.35
N GLY A 250 -5.04 7.22 16.09
CA GLY A 250 -5.78 8.46 16.35
C GLY A 250 -5.57 8.94 17.79
N PRO A 251 -5.78 10.23 18.06
CA PRO A 251 -5.68 10.80 19.40
C PRO A 251 -6.65 10.14 20.38
#